data_AF-A0A1Q9NSY7-F1
#
_entry.id   AF-A0A1Q9NSY7-F1
#
_cell.length_a   1.000
_cell.length_b   1.000
_cell.length_c   1.000
_cell.angle_alpha   90.00
_cell.angle_beta   90.00
_cell.angle_gamma   90.00
#
_symmetry.space_group_name_H-M   'P 1'
#
loop_
_entity.id
_entity.type
_entity.pdbx_description
1 polymer ?
#
loop_
_entity_poly.entity_id
_entity_poly.type
_entity_poly.pdbx_seq_one_letter_code
_entity_poly.pdbx_strand_id
1 'polypeptide(L)'
;MERGGIPLFFMKIDPRAQDLDPMLVSGFFTAIQTFSKEVVDRSSSRFQVDYGARLFTVLTGKSTDLVAVSMGECEEEVVLTLTSLLEEFETVWIKDLTREEMDTLDLNTAFMEFREGILQNLSFRQILGSWIPFFVGTSVSSDKSKDSIVVPFIDGSRNVDAIITESGLNREDVTIEITRLWALGALQFRSILAVSDVVISTSKLDRLLQSSSPQRAELVRTNPDILAVLPRMSTLFDGRRTVGAITRFLSEQYSERALMQAFDFLMESKAIDVLSPEKRRILLTKEAMEIAIKVAENVYSEMKAYEYLEATLTKVAIPEVVGEVHLTNGKWEITYASRLHEGLDPRRLMELYADWVKLLAQFMGALDKTKIRAYAEELTDAYSSYLLKRYTADDLRGFEEISYWLELNCVRM
;
A
#
# COMPACT_ATOMS: atom_id res chain seq x y z
N MET A 1 -5.41 -4.81 10.02
CA MET A 1 -3.94 -4.90 10.16
C MET A 1 -3.34 -3.85 9.25
N GLU A 2 -2.70 -2.83 9.82
CA GLU A 2 -1.97 -1.82 9.06
C GLU A 2 -0.87 -2.51 8.24
N ARG A 3 -1.05 -2.56 6.92
CA ARG A 3 -0.04 -3.02 5.95
C ARG A 3 0.71 -1.85 5.28
N GLY A 4 0.52 -0.64 5.81
CA GLY A 4 1.22 0.56 5.39
C GLY A 4 2.42 0.80 6.29
N GLY A 5 3.60 0.47 5.81
CA GLY A 5 4.84 0.76 6.52
C GLY A 5 6.02 0.33 5.67
N ILE A 6 6.44 1.20 4.75
CA ILE A 6 7.81 1.14 4.23
C ILE A 6 8.70 1.36 5.45
N PRO A 7 9.62 0.44 5.78
CA PRO A 7 10.54 0.68 6.87
C PRO A 7 11.42 1.86 6.47
N LEU A 8 11.44 2.89 7.29
CA LEU A 8 12.22 4.09 7.06
C LEU A 8 13.65 3.83 7.52
N PHE A 9 14.60 3.78 6.58
CA PHE A 9 16.02 3.84 6.91
C PHE A 9 16.69 5.04 6.24
N PHE A 10 17.59 5.69 6.98
CA PHE A 10 18.29 6.91 6.59
C PHE A 10 19.79 6.69 6.78
N MET A 11 20.57 6.83 5.70
CA MET A 11 22.00 7.12 5.84
C MET A 11 22.53 7.88 4.63
N LYS A 12 23.20 8.99 4.94
CA LYS A 12 23.35 10.20 4.11
C LYS A 12 21.97 10.79 3.81
N ILE A 13 21.71 11.99 4.33
CA ILE A 13 20.71 12.85 3.70
C ILE A 13 21.32 13.20 2.33
N ASP A 14 21.11 12.34 1.34
CA ASP A 14 20.91 12.84 -0.01
C ASP A 14 19.50 13.43 0.02
N PRO A 15 19.37 14.76 0.14
CA PRO A 15 18.07 15.38 0.30
C PRO A 15 17.16 15.04 -0.90
N ARG A 16 17.77 14.84 -2.08
CA ARG A 16 17.07 14.49 -3.31
C ARG A 16 16.55 13.05 -3.33
N ALA A 17 17.17 12.14 -2.58
CA ALA A 17 16.71 10.75 -2.47
C ALA A 17 15.58 10.56 -1.46
N GLN A 18 15.26 11.60 -0.68
CA GLN A 18 14.32 11.54 0.45
C GLN A 18 13.28 12.67 0.43
N ASP A 19 13.11 13.35 -0.70
CA ASP A 19 12.22 14.52 -0.85
C ASP A 19 12.46 15.63 0.19
N LEU A 20 13.70 15.77 0.67
CA LEU A 20 14.13 16.86 1.54
C LEU A 20 14.77 17.96 0.70
N ASP A 21 14.45 19.23 0.97
CA ASP A 21 15.10 20.34 0.27
C ASP A 21 16.58 20.45 0.71
N PRO A 22 17.55 20.30 -0.22
CA PRO A 22 18.97 20.38 0.09
C PRO A 22 19.42 21.68 0.76
N MET A 23 18.81 22.81 0.38
CA MET A 23 19.17 24.11 0.95
C MET A 23 18.67 24.24 2.39
N LEU A 24 17.50 23.66 2.70
CA LEU A 24 16.92 23.66 4.04
C LEU A 24 17.69 22.73 4.99
N VAL A 25 18.07 21.55 4.52
CA VAL A 25 18.91 20.61 5.29
C VAL A 25 20.30 21.20 5.55
N SER A 26 20.93 21.81 4.53
CA SER A 26 22.22 22.49 4.69
C SER A 26 22.13 23.67 5.66
N GLY A 27 21.05 24.45 5.58
CA GLY A 27 20.77 25.53 6.52
C GLY A 27 20.57 25.04 7.95
N PHE A 28 19.88 23.91 8.14
CA PHE A 28 19.68 23.27 9.45
C PHE A 28 20.99 22.78 10.08
N PHE A 29 21.84 22.08 9.34
CA PHE A 29 23.15 21.64 9.86
C PHE A 29 24.08 22.82 10.16
N THR A 30 24.04 23.85 9.32
CA THR A 30 24.78 25.11 9.57
C THR A 30 24.25 25.79 10.84
N ALA A 31 22.92 25.81 11.03
CA ALA A 31 22.29 26.35 12.22
C ALA A 31 22.66 25.55 13.47
N ILE A 32 22.63 24.22 13.47
CA ILE A 32 23.07 23.40 14.62
C ILE A 32 24.54 23.68 14.95
N GLN A 33 25.43 23.69 13.96
CA GLN A 33 26.86 23.98 14.19
C GLN A 33 27.11 25.39 14.74
N THR A 34 26.25 26.36 14.39
CA THR A 34 26.37 27.76 14.83
C THR A 34 25.69 28.01 16.18
N PHE A 35 24.49 27.45 16.40
CA PHE A 35 23.70 27.57 17.64
C PHE A 35 24.24 26.71 18.79
N SER A 36 24.97 25.62 18.49
CA SER A 36 25.73 24.78 19.44
C SER A 36 26.66 25.61 20.35
N LYS A 37 27.08 26.80 19.91
CA LYS A 37 27.95 27.70 20.71
C LYS A 37 27.24 28.78 21.50
N GLU A 38 26.01 29.18 21.13
CA GLU A 38 25.40 30.40 21.70
C GLU A 38 23.96 30.28 22.21
N VAL A 39 23.14 29.29 21.80
CA VAL A 39 21.69 29.31 22.08
C VAL A 39 21.12 28.00 22.61
N VAL A 40 21.80 26.87 22.41
CA VAL A 40 21.37 25.61 23.03
C VAL A 40 21.91 25.57 24.46
N ASP A 41 21.04 25.87 25.42
CA ASP A 41 21.32 25.66 26.84
C ASP A 41 21.74 24.20 27.02
N ARG A 42 23.02 23.97 27.38
CA ARG A 42 23.63 22.63 27.51
C ARG A 42 22.97 21.74 28.56
N SER A 43 21.88 22.19 29.17
CA SER A 43 21.07 21.45 30.13
C SER A 43 20.08 20.47 29.49
N SER A 44 19.75 20.61 28.20
CA SER A 44 18.83 19.71 27.49
C SER A 44 19.62 18.74 26.61
N SER A 45 19.73 17.47 27.03
CA SER A 45 20.36 16.39 26.25
C SER A 45 19.60 15.99 24.98
N ARG A 46 18.39 16.52 24.82
CA ARG A 46 17.49 16.28 23.69
C ARG A 46 16.70 17.53 23.36
N PHE A 47 16.60 17.86 22.08
CA PHE A 47 15.61 18.83 21.59
C PHE A 47 15.06 18.40 20.23
N GLN A 48 13.88 18.92 19.89
CA GLN A 48 13.20 18.62 18.64
C GLN A 48 12.95 19.90 17.86
N VAL A 49 13.13 19.83 16.55
CA VAL A 49 12.85 20.92 15.62
C VAL A 49 11.83 20.42 14.61
N ASP A 50 10.65 21.03 14.64
CA ASP A 50 9.58 20.78 13.68
C ASP A 50 9.90 21.48 12.35
N TYR A 51 9.92 20.69 11.29
CA TYR A 51 10.14 21.13 9.92
C TYR A 51 8.95 20.80 9.01
N GLY A 52 7.74 20.91 9.55
CA GLY A 52 6.47 20.77 8.84
C GLY A 52 6.04 19.32 8.67
N ALA A 53 6.56 18.64 7.64
CA ALA A 53 6.23 17.23 7.37
C ALA A 53 7.15 16.24 8.09
N ARG A 54 8.24 16.73 8.69
CA ARG A 54 9.29 15.94 9.33
C ARG A 54 9.72 16.61 10.63
N LEU A 55 10.03 15.80 11.63
CA LEU A 55 10.55 16.22 12.92
C LEU A 55 12.02 15.81 13.02
N PHE A 56 12.89 16.75 13.35
CA PHE A 56 14.32 16.49 13.58
C PHE A 56 14.55 16.39 15.09
N THR A 57 14.89 15.21 15.57
CA THR A 57 15.27 14.98 16.96
C THR A 57 16.79 15.02 17.07
N VAL A 58 17.33 15.95 17.85
CA VAL A 58 18.76 16.07 18.11
C VAL A 58 19.05 15.51 19.51
N LEU A 59 19.99 14.58 19.57
CA LEU A 59 20.53 13.99 20.79
C LEU A 59 21.99 14.42 20.91
N THR A 60 22.31 15.13 21.98
CA THR A 60 23.65 15.68 22.19
C THR A 60 24.48 14.76 23.08
N GLY A 61 25.59 14.27 22.52
CA GLY A 61 26.59 13.43 23.18
C GLY A 61 27.70 14.25 23.84
N LYS A 62 28.82 13.61 24.19
CA LYS A 62 29.97 14.28 24.81
C LYS A 62 30.84 15.00 23.78
N SER A 63 30.98 14.44 22.59
CA SER A 63 31.83 14.94 21.51
C SER A 63 31.08 15.08 20.17
N THR A 64 29.93 14.43 20.02
CA THR A 64 29.15 14.40 18.78
C THR A 64 27.65 14.60 19.03
N ASP A 65 26.95 15.11 18.02
CA ASP A 65 25.49 15.19 18.01
C ASP A 65 24.93 14.14 17.05
N LEU A 66 23.91 13.40 17.49
CA LEU A 66 23.13 12.50 16.65
C LEU A 66 21.81 13.15 16.27
N VAL A 67 21.52 13.18 14.97
CA VAL A 67 20.28 13.74 14.43
C VAL A 67 19.44 12.63 13.82
N ALA A 68 18.25 12.41 14.39
CA ALA A 68 17.24 11.49 13.87
C ALA A 68 16.12 12.27 13.18
N VAL A 69 15.64 11.79 12.03
CA VAL A 69 14.55 12.42 11.26
C VAL A 69 13.34 11.48 11.23
N SER A 70 12.19 11.97 11.69
CA SER A 70 10.94 11.20 11.80
C SER A 70 9.75 11.93 11.17
N MET A 71 8.63 11.22 10.96
CA MET A 71 7.35 11.80 10.49
C MET A 71 6.46 12.30 11.65
N GLY A 72 6.89 12.10 12.90
CA GLY A 72 6.17 12.44 14.12
C GLY A 72 7.12 12.36 15.33
N GLU A 73 6.61 12.57 16.55
CA GLU A 73 7.43 12.48 17.76
C GLU A 73 8.08 11.10 17.89
N CYS A 74 9.39 11.07 18.19
CA CYS A 74 10.09 9.83 18.47
C CYS A 74 9.61 9.23 19.79
N GLU A 75 9.16 7.98 19.76
CA GLU A 75 8.83 7.21 20.95
C GLU A 75 10.04 7.13 21.90
N GLU A 76 9.77 7.08 23.21
CA GLU A 76 10.83 7.10 24.23
C GLU A 76 11.77 5.88 24.12
N GLU A 77 11.25 4.73 23.72
CA GLU A 77 12.04 3.52 23.44
C GLU A 77 13.07 3.73 22.33
N VAL A 78 12.67 4.42 21.25
CA VAL A 78 13.56 4.77 20.14
C VAL A 78 14.66 5.71 20.61
N VAL A 79 14.31 6.68 21.45
CA VAL A 79 15.27 7.66 22.00
C VAL A 79 16.31 6.98 22.89
N LEU A 80 15.91 6.03 23.73
CA LEU A 80 16.84 5.27 24.58
C LEU A 80 17.83 4.47 23.74
N THR A 81 17.36 3.79 22.70
CA THR A 81 18.22 3.04 21.78
C THR A 81 19.18 3.95 21.03
N LEU A 82 18.71 5.09 20.52
CA LEU A 82 19.56 6.08 19.85
C LEU A 82 20.62 6.68 20.77
N THR A 83 20.29 6.89 22.05
CA THR A 83 21.23 7.39 23.05
C THR A 83 22.32 6.35 23.35
N SER A 84 21.93 5.08 23.50
CA SER A 84 22.89 3.97 23.66
C SER A 84 23.83 3.84 22.45
N LEU A 85 23.31 3.98 21.24
CA LEU A 85 24.12 3.95 20.00
C LEU A 85 25.07 5.13 19.91
N LEU A 86 24.65 6.32 20.34
CA LEU A 86 25.51 7.51 20.40
C LEU A 86 26.68 7.32 21.39
N GLU A 87 26.40 6.75 22.57
CA GLU A 87 27.45 6.42 23.54
C GLU A 87 28.44 5.37 23.00
N GLU A 88 27.95 4.33 22.32
CA GLU A 88 28.79 3.34 21.64
C GLU A 88 29.66 4.00 20.57
N PHE A 89 29.09 4.87 19.74
CA PHE A 89 29.83 5.59 18.70
C PHE A 89 31.02 6.36 19.29
N GLU A 90 30.78 7.15 20.33
CA GLU A 90 31.78 7.98 20.99
C GLU A 90 32.88 7.15 21.68
N THR A 91 32.51 6.02 22.28
CA THR A 91 33.42 5.24 23.13
C THR A 91 34.18 4.13 22.39
N VAL A 92 33.63 3.64 21.28
CA VAL A 92 34.20 2.51 20.53
C VAL A 92 34.75 2.97 19.19
N TRP A 93 33.97 3.78 18.45
CA TRP A 93 34.23 4.01 17.03
C TRP A 93 35.08 5.24 16.74
N ILE A 94 34.94 6.31 17.54
CA ILE A 94 35.69 7.57 17.31
C ILE A 94 36.65 7.95 18.43
N LYS A 95 36.78 7.12 19.47
CA LYS A 95 37.53 7.41 20.71
C LYS A 95 38.97 7.90 20.47
N ASP A 96 39.64 7.33 19.47
CA ASP A 96 41.06 7.59 19.19
C ASP A 96 41.29 8.33 17.85
N LEU A 97 40.22 8.80 17.19
CA LEU A 97 40.34 9.54 15.93
C LEU A 97 40.62 11.02 16.18
N THR A 98 41.65 11.54 15.53
CA THR A 98 41.93 12.97 15.51
C THR A 98 40.97 13.70 14.56
N ARG A 99 40.84 15.02 14.74
CA ARG A 99 39.96 15.86 13.90
C ARG A 99 40.35 15.84 12.41
N GLU A 100 41.63 15.79 12.11
CA GLU A 100 42.14 15.72 10.74
C GLU A 100 41.84 14.35 10.09
N GLU A 101 41.87 13.27 10.86
CA GLU A 101 41.47 11.93 10.40
C GLU A 101 39.96 11.85 10.16
N MET A 102 39.15 12.47 11.02
CA MET A 102 37.69 12.58 10.82
C MET A 102 37.31 13.34 9.55
N ASP A 103 38.02 14.41 9.21
CA ASP A 103 37.73 15.25 8.04
C ASP A 103 38.12 14.57 6.70
N THR A 104 38.97 13.53 6.74
CA THR A 104 39.45 12.79 5.56
C THR A 104 38.77 11.44 5.34
N LEU A 105 37.97 10.98 6.30
CA LEU A 105 37.25 9.72 6.23
C LEU A 105 36.15 9.75 5.17
N ASP A 106 36.19 8.79 4.24
CA ASP A 106 35.03 8.52 3.39
C ASP A 106 33.93 7.87 4.24
N LEU A 107 33.02 8.71 4.70
CA LEU A 107 31.88 8.28 5.49
C LEU A 107 31.04 7.20 4.80
N ASN A 108 31.08 7.04 3.46
CA ASN A 108 30.31 5.98 2.82
C ASN A 108 30.85 4.58 3.12
N THR A 109 32.15 4.47 3.39
CA THR A 109 32.86 3.21 3.63
C THR A 109 33.30 3.04 5.08
N ALA A 110 33.44 4.14 5.83
CA ALA A 110 33.76 4.14 7.24
C ALA A 110 32.59 3.62 8.11
N PHE A 111 32.93 2.95 9.21
CA PHE A 111 32.01 2.50 10.26
C PHE A 111 30.89 1.57 9.78
N MET A 112 31.13 0.70 8.78
CA MET A 112 30.08 -0.21 8.26
C MET A 112 29.46 -1.09 9.36
N GLU A 113 30.27 -1.65 10.25
CA GLU A 113 29.79 -2.50 11.35
C GLU A 113 28.91 -1.73 12.35
N PHE A 114 29.27 -0.49 12.69
CA PHE A 114 28.42 0.38 13.50
C PHE A 114 27.07 0.65 12.82
N ARG A 115 27.07 0.86 11.50
CA ARG A 115 25.86 1.11 10.71
C ARG A 115 24.93 -0.10 10.67
N GLU A 116 25.52 -1.29 10.53
CA GLU A 116 24.80 -2.56 10.67
C GLU A 116 24.20 -2.69 12.09
N GLY A 117 24.95 -2.30 13.12
CA GLY A 117 24.49 -2.27 14.52
C GLY A 117 23.33 -1.30 14.78
N ILE A 118 23.36 -0.08 14.21
CA ILE A 118 22.25 0.87 14.28
C ILE A 118 20.96 0.21 13.75
N LEU A 119 21.06 -0.51 12.65
CA LEU A 119 19.90 -1.15 12.03
C LEU A 119 19.35 -2.32 12.81
N GLN A 120 20.22 -3.16 13.37
CA GLN A 120 19.78 -4.26 14.23
C GLN A 120 19.04 -3.71 15.47
N ASN A 121 19.51 -2.59 16.02
CA ASN A 121 18.92 -1.99 17.23
C ASN A 121 17.69 -1.12 16.94
N LEU A 122 17.63 -0.41 15.80
CA LEU A 122 16.52 0.47 15.42
C LEU A 122 15.50 -0.18 14.46
N SER A 123 15.71 -1.42 14.03
CA SER A 123 14.69 -2.19 13.31
C SER A 123 13.57 -2.61 14.27
N PHE A 124 12.83 -1.63 14.79
CA PHE A 124 11.67 -1.81 15.66
C PHE A 124 10.52 -2.60 15.00
N ARG A 125 10.66 -2.97 13.72
CA ARG A 125 9.74 -3.87 13.03
C ARG A 125 10.55 -5.00 12.39
N GLN A 126 10.30 -6.22 12.85
CA GLN A 126 10.72 -7.43 12.14
C GLN A 126 10.29 -7.30 10.68
N ILE A 127 11.22 -7.58 9.76
CA ILE A 127 10.89 -7.74 8.34
C ILE A 127 9.76 -8.75 8.26
N LEU A 128 8.60 -8.31 7.74
CA LEU A 128 7.46 -9.21 7.63
C LEU A 128 7.79 -10.28 6.59
N GLY A 129 7.41 -11.52 6.88
CA GLY A 129 7.59 -12.66 5.99
C GLY A 129 6.97 -12.46 4.59
N SER A 130 5.96 -11.58 4.49
CA SER A 130 5.30 -11.23 3.23
C SER A 130 6.08 -10.25 2.34
N TRP A 131 7.18 -9.66 2.79
CA TRP A 131 7.94 -8.67 2.00
C TRP A 131 8.76 -9.33 0.90
N ILE A 132 8.86 -8.67 -0.26
CA ILE A 132 9.59 -9.18 -1.43
C ILE A 132 10.84 -8.31 -1.65
N PRO A 133 12.05 -8.78 -1.24
CA PRO A 133 13.29 -8.05 -1.48
C PRO A 133 13.71 -8.11 -2.96
N PHE A 134 14.31 -7.04 -3.48
CA PHE A 134 14.92 -6.99 -4.81
C PHE A 134 16.16 -6.07 -4.83
N PHE A 135 17.10 -6.33 -5.73
CA PHE A 135 18.31 -5.51 -5.86
C PHE A 135 18.08 -4.20 -6.62
N VAL A 136 18.71 -3.11 -6.13
CA VAL A 136 18.68 -1.79 -6.76
C VAL A 136 19.87 -1.61 -7.69
N GLY A 137 19.62 -1.31 -8.97
CA GLY A 137 20.65 -1.10 -10.00
C GLY A 137 21.16 -2.38 -10.68
N THR A 138 21.92 -2.23 -11.78
CA THR A 138 22.47 -3.34 -12.58
C THR A 138 23.78 -3.91 -12.04
N SER A 139 24.35 -3.33 -10.98
CA SER A 139 25.63 -3.76 -10.43
C SER A 139 25.46 -4.65 -9.20
N VAL A 140 25.13 -5.92 -9.42
CA VAL A 140 25.47 -7.02 -8.49
C VAL A 140 26.99 -7.33 -8.59
N SER A 141 27.80 -6.28 -8.75
CA SER A 141 29.23 -6.36 -9.06
C SER A 141 30.08 -5.54 -8.09
N SER A 142 29.57 -5.19 -6.91
CA SER A 142 30.45 -4.91 -5.79
C SER A 142 30.79 -6.23 -5.11
N ASP A 143 32.07 -6.54 -4.91
CA ASP A 143 32.62 -7.73 -4.24
C ASP A 143 31.98 -8.10 -2.88
N LYS A 144 31.09 -7.27 -2.33
CA LYS A 144 30.35 -7.47 -1.07
C LYS A 144 29.23 -8.53 -1.13
N SER A 145 28.83 -9.00 -2.31
CA SER A 145 27.72 -9.97 -2.48
C SER A 145 28.16 -11.43 -2.68
N LYS A 146 29.46 -11.72 -2.74
CA LYS A 146 29.96 -13.07 -3.04
C LYS A 146 29.88 -14.05 -1.86
N ASP A 147 29.81 -13.54 -0.63
CA ASP A 147 29.77 -14.35 0.59
C ASP A 147 28.36 -14.48 1.22
N SER A 148 27.34 -13.88 0.59
CA SER A 148 25.98 -13.92 1.15
C SER A 148 25.25 -15.20 0.75
N ILE A 149 24.77 -15.93 1.76
CA ILE A 149 24.05 -17.19 1.60
C ILE A 149 22.60 -16.95 1.12
N VAL A 150 22.07 -15.73 1.33
CA VAL A 150 20.68 -15.38 0.99
C VAL A 150 20.56 -14.76 -0.41
N VAL A 151 21.60 -14.08 -0.90
CA VAL A 151 21.62 -13.42 -2.23
C VAL A 151 21.08 -14.29 -3.38
N PRO A 152 21.41 -15.59 -3.50
CA PRO A 152 20.91 -16.43 -4.59
C PRO A 152 19.38 -16.57 -4.63
N PHE A 153 18.70 -16.36 -3.50
CA PHE A 153 17.26 -16.51 -3.36
C PHE A 153 16.50 -15.20 -3.59
N ILE A 154 17.21 -14.06 -3.65
CA ILE A 154 16.62 -12.74 -3.85
C ILE A 154 16.54 -12.43 -5.35
N ASP A 155 15.36 -12.67 -5.92
CA ASP A 155 15.07 -12.45 -7.35
C ASP A 155 14.03 -11.35 -7.62
N GLY A 156 13.52 -10.71 -6.57
CA GLY A 156 12.45 -9.73 -6.67
C GLY A 156 11.06 -10.31 -6.92
N SER A 157 10.87 -11.62 -6.78
CA SER A 157 9.57 -12.27 -6.85
C SER A 157 9.22 -13.04 -5.58
N ARG A 158 10.21 -13.66 -4.93
CA ARG A 158 10.01 -14.40 -3.67
C ARG A 158 9.86 -13.46 -2.48
N ASN A 159 8.92 -13.77 -1.59
CA ASN A 159 8.82 -13.11 -0.30
C ASN A 159 9.78 -13.74 0.72
N VAL A 160 10.01 -13.06 1.84
CA VAL A 160 10.93 -13.49 2.91
C VAL A 160 10.55 -14.88 3.46
N ASP A 161 9.27 -15.21 3.62
CA ASP A 161 8.83 -16.55 4.07
C ASP A 161 9.19 -17.64 3.06
N ALA A 162 9.06 -17.37 1.75
CA ALA A 162 9.47 -18.27 0.69
C ALA A 162 10.99 -18.43 0.67
N ILE A 163 11.75 -17.33 0.83
CA ILE A 163 13.21 -17.36 0.94
C ILE A 163 13.66 -18.22 2.13
N ILE A 164 13.03 -18.06 3.31
CA ILE A 164 13.31 -18.89 4.49
C ILE A 164 13.06 -20.37 4.18
N THR A 165 11.91 -20.67 3.57
CA THR A 165 11.50 -22.05 3.27
C THR A 165 12.42 -22.71 2.25
N GLU A 166 12.81 -21.99 1.18
CA GLU A 166 13.60 -22.53 0.08
C GLU A 166 15.11 -22.55 0.36
N SER A 167 15.62 -21.60 1.16
CA SER A 167 17.03 -21.58 1.56
C SER A 167 17.37 -22.60 2.63
N GLY A 168 16.38 -23.06 3.40
CA GLY A 168 16.58 -23.96 4.55
C GLY A 168 17.34 -23.31 5.71
N LEU A 169 17.51 -21.99 5.68
CA LEU A 169 18.17 -21.21 6.73
C LEU A 169 17.20 -20.88 7.85
N ASN A 170 17.74 -20.57 9.03
CA ASN A 170 16.90 -20.07 10.12
C ASN A 170 16.32 -18.70 9.75
N ARG A 171 15.09 -18.45 10.20
CA ARG A 171 14.39 -17.17 9.99
C ARG A 171 15.25 -15.98 10.44
N GLU A 172 15.95 -16.12 11.55
CA GLU A 172 16.81 -15.08 12.11
C GLU A 172 17.98 -14.74 11.19
N ASP A 173 18.69 -15.75 10.67
CA ASP A 173 19.81 -15.57 9.74
C ASP A 173 19.37 -14.89 8.44
N VAL A 174 18.22 -15.30 7.89
CA VAL A 174 17.65 -14.68 6.68
C VAL A 174 17.25 -13.22 6.95
N THR A 175 16.64 -12.95 8.11
CA THR A 175 16.21 -11.60 8.48
C THR A 175 17.40 -10.68 8.69
N ILE A 176 18.45 -11.14 9.38
CA ILE A 176 19.68 -10.38 9.60
C ILE A 176 20.34 -10.04 8.27
N GLU A 177 20.48 -11.02 7.37
CA GLU A 177 21.18 -10.80 6.11
C GLU A 177 20.39 -9.90 5.15
N ILE A 178 19.06 -10.05 5.07
CA ILE A 178 18.22 -9.13 4.29
C ILE A 178 18.26 -7.71 4.87
N THR A 179 18.24 -7.57 6.21
CA THR A 179 18.37 -6.27 6.89
C THR A 179 19.71 -5.63 6.58
N ARG A 180 20.79 -6.41 6.59
CA ARG A 180 22.14 -5.96 6.24
C ARG A 180 22.25 -5.53 4.78
N LEU A 181 21.72 -6.31 3.84
CA LEU A 181 21.76 -5.94 2.43
C LEU A 181 20.89 -4.70 2.14
N TRP A 182 19.78 -4.53 2.87
CA TRP A 182 18.98 -3.33 2.83
C TRP A 182 19.71 -2.11 3.42
N ALA A 183 20.45 -2.28 4.53
CA ALA A 183 21.32 -1.28 5.14
C ALA A 183 22.26 -0.61 4.15
N LEU A 184 22.86 -1.46 3.32
CA LEU A 184 23.91 -1.09 2.39
C LEU A 184 23.33 -0.43 1.13
N GLY A 185 22.00 -0.25 1.06
CA GLY A 185 21.29 0.23 -0.12
C GLY A 185 21.32 -0.76 -1.28
N ALA A 186 21.73 -2.01 -1.05
CA ALA A 186 21.78 -3.03 -2.09
C ALA A 186 20.39 -3.58 -2.41
N LEU A 187 19.50 -3.62 -1.41
CA LEU A 187 18.12 -4.07 -1.56
C LEU A 187 17.10 -2.93 -1.42
N GLN A 188 15.97 -3.11 -2.08
CA GLN A 188 14.69 -2.46 -1.81
C GLN A 188 13.61 -3.54 -1.65
N PHE A 189 12.45 -3.16 -1.13
CA PHE A 189 11.30 -4.05 -0.99
C PHE A 189 10.20 -3.62 -1.94
N ARG A 190 9.59 -4.58 -2.64
CA ARG A 190 8.40 -4.31 -3.44
C ARG A 190 7.21 -4.06 -2.54
N SER A 191 6.23 -3.33 -3.06
CA SER A 191 4.91 -3.22 -2.47
C SER A 191 4.32 -4.61 -2.26
N ILE A 192 3.72 -4.81 -1.09
CA ILE A 192 3.10 -6.08 -0.67
C ILE A 192 1.72 -6.25 -1.33
N LEU A 193 1.61 -5.86 -2.60
CA LEU A 193 0.40 -6.06 -3.38
C LEU A 193 0.27 -7.55 -3.69
N ALA A 194 -0.67 -8.20 -3.00
CA ALA A 194 -1.02 -9.57 -3.29
C ALA A 194 -1.75 -9.65 -4.63
N VAL A 195 -1.64 -10.79 -5.31
CA VAL A 195 -2.37 -11.10 -6.55
C VAL A 195 -3.89 -10.92 -6.39
N SER A 196 -4.40 -11.10 -5.17
CA SER A 196 -5.81 -10.94 -4.79
C SER A 196 -6.21 -9.49 -4.48
N ASP A 197 -5.27 -8.58 -4.27
CA ASP A 197 -5.60 -7.21 -3.86
C ASP A 197 -6.31 -6.47 -4.97
N VAL A 198 -7.43 -5.82 -4.65
CA VAL A 198 -8.17 -4.97 -5.59
C VAL A 198 -7.62 -3.56 -5.52
N VAL A 199 -7.16 -3.06 -6.67
CA VAL A 199 -6.49 -1.76 -6.78
C VAL A 199 -7.48 -0.71 -7.28
N ILE A 200 -7.47 0.44 -6.61
CA ILE A 200 -8.23 1.62 -7.00
C ILE A 200 -7.29 2.76 -7.38
N SER A 201 -7.72 3.58 -8.32
CA SER A 201 -7.04 4.83 -8.65
C SER A 201 -7.47 5.96 -7.72
N THR A 202 -6.52 6.83 -7.37
CA THR A 202 -6.80 8.09 -6.66
C THR A 202 -6.76 9.26 -7.63
N SER A 203 -7.15 10.45 -7.16
CA SER A 203 -7.01 11.68 -7.95
C SER A 203 -5.56 12.00 -8.36
N LYS A 204 -4.56 11.41 -7.71
CA LYS A 204 -3.15 11.61 -8.06
C LYS A 204 -2.75 10.88 -9.34
N LEU A 205 -3.41 9.77 -9.67
CA LEU A 205 -3.17 9.07 -10.93
C LEU A 205 -3.51 9.97 -12.13
N ASP A 206 -4.61 10.71 -12.04
CA ASP A 206 -5.03 11.65 -13.09
C ASP A 206 -3.94 12.70 -13.37
N ARG A 207 -3.25 13.16 -12.31
CA ARG A 207 -2.12 14.10 -12.45
C ARG A 207 -0.91 13.46 -13.13
N LEU A 208 -0.63 12.18 -12.93
CA LEU A 208 0.46 11.47 -13.62
C LEU A 208 0.14 11.23 -15.11
N LEU A 209 -1.14 11.10 -15.44
CA LEU A 209 -1.58 10.91 -16.83
C LEU A 209 -1.57 12.20 -17.65
N GLN A 210 -1.65 13.37 -17.01
CA GLN A 210 -1.61 14.67 -17.69
C GLN A 210 -0.22 14.98 -18.26
N SER A 211 -0.16 15.25 -19.57
CA SER A 211 1.08 15.58 -20.28
C SER A 211 1.80 16.81 -19.75
N SER A 212 1.06 17.78 -19.21
CA SER A 212 1.58 19.03 -18.62
C SER A 212 2.00 18.92 -17.15
N SER A 213 1.89 17.74 -16.54
CA SER A 213 2.15 17.56 -15.11
C SER A 213 3.65 17.52 -14.82
N PRO A 214 4.14 18.30 -13.83
CA PRO A 214 5.52 18.21 -13.36
C PRO A 214 5.90 16.80 -12.90
N GLN A 215 4.97 16.08 -12.26
CA GLN A 215 5.16 14.72 -11.75
C GLN A 215 5.37 13.72 -12.90
N ARG A 216 4.68 13.92 -14.02
CA ARG A 216 4.90 13.13 -15.24
C ARG A 216 6.24 13.44 -15.86
N ALA A 217 6.62 14.72 -15.94
CA ALA A 217 7.92 15.13 -16.49
C ALA A 217 9.10 14.58 -15.67
N GLU A 218 8.94 14.48 -14.35
CA GLU A 218 9.89 13.82 -13.47
C GLU A 218 9.94 12.30 -13.72
N LEU A 219 8.79 11.64 -13.83
CA LEU A 219 8.70 10.21 -14.14
C LEU A 219 9.37 9.85 -15.48
N VAL A 220 9.22 10.72 -16.50
CA VAL A 220 9.92 10.57 -17.79
C VAL A 220 11.44 10.51 -17.61
N ARG A 221 11.98 11.28 -16.65
CA ARG A 221 13.42 11.36 -16.40
C ARG A 221 13.93 10.22 -15.51
N THR A 222 13.13 9.77 -14.55
CA THR A 222 13.57 8.80 -13.53
C THR A 222 13.23 7.35 -13.91
N ASN A 223 12.05 7.09 -14.46
CA ASN A 223 11.58 5.74 -14.78
C ASN A 223 10.75 5.69 -16.08
N PRO A 224 11.39 5.77 -17.27
CA PRO A 224 10.67 5.80 -18.55
C PRO A 224 9.86 4.54 -18.84
N ASP A 225 10.29 3.38 -18.32
CA ASP A 225 9.58 2.10 -18.51
C ASP A 225 8.22 2.11 -17.82
N ILE A 226 8.11 2.73 -16.64
CA ILE A 226 6.84 2.86 -15.90
C ILE A 226 5.87 3.72 -16.69
N LEU A 227 6.35 4.81 -17.30
CA LEU A 227 5.52 5.69 -18.13
C LEU A 227 4.93 4.98 -19.34
N ALA A 228 5.65 4.02 -19.93
CA ALA A 228 5.17 3.25 -21.08
C ALA A 228 3.99 2.33 -20.72
N VAL A 229 3.96 1.83 -19.48
CA VAL A 229 2.92 0.93 -18.96
C VAL A 229 1.71 1.72 -18.43
N LEU A 230 1.96 2.88 -17.83
CA LEU A 230 1.00 3.63 -17.02
C LEU A 230 -0.37 3.88 -17.68
N PRO A 231 -0.48 4.31 -18.96
CA PRO A 231 -1.77 4.54 -19.59
C PRO A 231 -2.63 3.27 -19.63
N ARG A 232 -2.02 2.12 -19.96
CA ARG A 232 -2.75 0.84 -20.03
C ARG A 232 -3.17 0.37 -18.64
N MET A 233 -2.29 0.44 -17.65
CA MET A 233 -2.64 0.12 -16.26
C MET A 233 -3.77 1.00 -15.74
N SER A 234 -3.74 2.31 -16.02
CA SER A 234 -4.75 3.25 -15.52
C SER A 234 -6.18 2.89 -15.96
N THR A 235 -6.35 2.39 -17.19
CA THR A 235 -7.65 1.93 -17.70
C THR A 235 -8.18 0.69 -16.99
N LEU A 236 -7.32 -0.03 -16.27
CA LEU A 236 -7.67 -1.26 -15.57
C LEU A 236 -7.93 -1.04 -14.07
N PHE A 237 -7.60 0.13 -13.52
CA PHE A 237 -7.90 0.52 -12.14
C PHE A 237 -9.35 1.01 -11.98
N ASP A 238 -10.29 0.17 -12.38
CA ASP A 238 -11.73 0.39 -12.34
C ASP A 238 -12.36 0.11 -10.97
N GLY A 239 -11.53 -0.19 -9.96
CA GLY A 239 -11.97 -0.55 -8.61
C GLY A 239 -12.59 -1.93 -8.49
N ARG A 240 -12.52 -2.76 -9.55
CA ARG A 240 -12.94 -4.16 -9.52
C ARG A 240 -11.73 -5.07 -9.63
N ARG A 241 -10.82 -4.80 -10.57
CA ARG A 241 -9.76 -5.75 -10.93
C ARG A 241 -8.72 -5.92 -9.83
N THR A 242 -8.31 -7.17 -9.63
CA THR A 242 -7.18 -7.48 -8.75
C THR A 242 -5.85 -7.22 -9.46
N VAL A 243 -4.78 -7.07 -8.68
CA VAL A 243 -3.39 -7.01 -9.19
C VAL A 243 -3.15 -8.16 -10.15
N GLY A 244 -3.53 -9.39 -9.78
CA GLY A 244 -3.38 -10.59 -10.60
C GLY A 244 -4.15 -10.57 -11.92
N ALA A 245 -5.34 -9.98 -11.93
CA ALA A 245 -6.12 -9.82 -13.16
C ALA A 245 -5.46 -8.77 -14.09
N ILE A 246 -4.95 -7.69 -13.52
CA ILE A 246 -4.25 -6.62 -14.26
C ILE A 246 -2.94 -7.15 -14.83
N THR A 247 -2.14 -7.87 -14.04
CA THR A 247 -0.87 -8.43 -14.50
C THR A 247 -1.07 -9.45 -15.61
N ARG A 248 -2.04 -10.36 -15.47
CA ARG A 248 -2.38 -11.34 -16.53
C ARG A 248 -2.89 -10.68 -17.80
N PHE A 249 -3.65 -9.60 -17.70
CA PHE A 249 -4.14 -8.89 -18.88
C PHE A 249 -3.00 -8.19 -19.64
N LEU A 250 -1.98 -7.70 -18.92
CA LEU A 250 -0.87 -6.95 -19.50
C LEU A 250 0.37 -7.80 -19.80
N SER A 251 0.42 -9.06 -19.38
CA SER A 251 1.61 -9.93 -19.49
C SER A 251 2.03 -10.24 -20.93
N GLU A 252 1.12 -10.11 -21.90
CA GLU A 252 1.46 -10.29 -23.32
C GLU A 252 2.30 -9.14 -23.88
N GLN A 253 2.20 -7.95 -23.27
CA GLN A 253 2.81 -6.72 -23.79
C GLN A 253 3.96 -6.22 -22.91
N TYR A 254 3.95 -6.57 -21.63
CA TYR A 254 4.89 -6.07 -20.64
C TYR A 254 5.41 -7.20 -19.76
N SER A 255 6.68 -7.12 -19.37
CA SER A 255 7.26 -8.08 -18.43
C SER A 255 6.62 -7.91 -17.05
N GLU A 256 6.46 -9.01 -16.31
CA GLU A 256 5.96 -8.97 -14.94
C GLU A 256 6.79 -8.03 -14.05
N ARG A 257 8.11 -7.99 -14.25
CA ARG A 257 9.00 -7.04 -13.57
C ARG A 257 8.60 -5.58 -13.81
N ALA A 258 8.33 -5.18 -15.05
CA ALA A 258 7.93 -3.82 -15.38
C ALA A 258 6.56 -3.46 -14.79
N LEU A 259 5.62 -4.41 -14.80
CA LEU A 259 4.29 -4.24 -14.20
C LEU A 259 4.38 -4.04 -12.68
N MET A 260 5.19 -4.86 -12.00
CA MET A 260 5.36 -4.76 -10.55
C MET A 260 6.08 -3.47 -10.15
N GLN A 261 7.10 -3.04 -10.89
CA GLN A 261 7.76 -1.75 -10.66
C GLN A 261 6.78 -0.56 -10.83
N ALA A 262 5.89 -0.63 -11.81
CA ALA A 262 4.85 0.37 -11.99
C ALA A 262 3.86 0.38 -10.81
N PHE A 263 3.45 -0.79 -10.32
CA PHE A 263 2.61 -0.91 -9.12
C PHE A 263 3.29 -0.31 -7.87
N ASP A 264 4.57 -0.60 -7.67
CA ASP A 264 5.36 -0.10 -6.54
C ASP A 264 5.40 1.43 -6.56
N PHE A 265 5.80 2.02 -7.69
CA PHE A 265 5.84 3.47 -7.86
C PHE A 265 4.48 4.13 -7.65
N LEU A 266 3.41 3.52 -8.17
CA LEU A 266 2.06 4.07 -8.01
C LEU A 266 1.56 4.00 -6.57
N MET A 267 1.94 2.97 -5.82
CA MET A 267 1.66 2.88 -4.38
C MET A 267 2.45 3.93 -3.59
N GLU A 268 3.75 4.06 -3.85
CA GLU A 268 4.64 5.02 -3.17
C GLU A 268 4.19 6.47 -3.40
N SER A 269 3.84 6.82 -4.64
CA SER A 269 3.29 8.13 -4.99
C SER A 269 1.86 8.37 -4.50
N LYS A 270 1.21 7.33 -3.93
CA LYS A 270 -0.22 7.29 -3.54
C LYS A 270 -1.16 7.55 -4.72
N ALA A 271 -0.73 7.24 -5.94
CA ALA A 271 -1.55 7.31 -7.15
C ALA A 271 -2.57 6.17 -7.22
N ILE A 272 -2.27 5.05 -6.58
CA ILE A 272 -3.22 3.96 -6.35
C ILE A 272 -3.31 3.63 -4.87
N ASP A 273 -4.37 2.92 -4.50
CA ASP A 273 -4.58 2.37 -3.17
C ASP A 273 -5.23 0.98 -3.28
N VAL A 274 -5.19 0.21 -2.20
CA VAL A 274 -5.84 -1.10 -2.10
C VAL A 274 -7.18 -0.94 -1.39
N LEU A 275 -8.22 -1.62 -1.87
CA LEU A 275 -9.49 -1.65 -1.15
C LEU A 275 -9.33 -2.23 0.26
N SER A 276 -9.75 -1.44 1.25
CA SER A 276 -9.92 -1.91 2.62
C SER A 276 -10.97 -3.03 2.67
N PRO A 277 -10.96 -3.87 3.72
CA PRO A 277 -11.98 -4.92 3.89
C PRO A 277 -13.41 -4.41 3.76
N GLU A 278 -13.73 -3.27 4.36
CA GLU A 278 -15.06 -2.66 4.31
C GLU A 278 -15.44 -2.25 2.89
N LYS A 279 -14.50 -1.65 2.14
CA LYS A 279 -14.74 -1.28 0.74
C LYS A 279 -14.88 -2.50 -0.16
N ARG A 280 -14.17 -3.61 0.11
CA ARG A 280 -14.36 -4.87 -0.61
C ARG A 280 -15.73 -5.48 -0.38
N ARG A 281 -16.31 -5.33 0.82
CA ARG A 281 -17.70 -5.75 1.09
C ARG A 281 -18.71 -4.92 0.30
N ILE A 282 -18.50 -3.60 0.19
CA ILE A 282 -19.34 -2.77 -0.68
C ILE A 282 -19.22 -3.22 -2.15
N LEU A 283 -17.99 -3.46 -2.62
CA LEU A 283 -17.76 -3.98 -3.97
C LEU A 283 -18.48 -5.32 -4.20
N LEU A 284 -18.37 -6.26 -3.25
CA LEU A 284 -19.07 -7.55 -3.27
C LEU A 284 -20.57 -7.34 -3.47
N THR A 285 -21.22 -6.47 -2.70
CA THR A 285 -22.66 -6.24 -2.79
C THR A 285 -23.06 -5.55 -4.10
N LYS A 286 -22.23 -4.65 -4.62
CA LYS A 286 -22.44 -4.05 -5.97
C LYS A 286 -22.40 -5.11 -7.06
N GLU A 287 -21.39 -5.98 -7.05
CA GLU A 287 -21.28 -7.08 -8.02
C GLU A 287 -22.43 -8.09 -7.84
N ALA A 288 -22.86 -8.35 -6.61
CA ALA A 288 -24.02 -9.18 -6.32
C ALA A 288 -25.32 -8.58 -6.87
N MET A 289 -25.51 -7.26 -6.76
CA MET A 289 -26.63 -6.53 -7.37
C MET A 289 -26.58 -6.60 -8.89
N GLU A 290 -25.40 -6.38 -9.50
CA GLU A 290 -25.23 -6.49 -10.96
C GLU A 290 -25.65 -7.88 -11.46
N ILE A 291 -25.19 -8.94 -10.80
CA ILE A 291 -25.54 -10.33 -11.14
C ILE A 291 -27.04 -10.57 -10.90
N ALA A 292 -27.59 -10.10 -9.78
CA ALA A 292 -29.00 -10.26 -9.45
C ALA A 292 -29.92 -9.65 -10.50
N ILE A 293 -29.56 -8.47 -11.03
CA ILE A 293 -30.31 -7.83 -12.12
C ILE A 293 -30.17 -8.64 -13.41
N LYS A 294 -28.95 -9.06 -13.79
CA LYS A 294 -28.72 -9.87 -15.01
C LYS A 294 -29.49 -11.20 -15.00
N VAL A 295 -29.54 -11.88 -13.85
CA VAL A 295 -30.35 -13.10 -13.70
C VAL A 295 -31.84 -12.76 -13.84
N ALA A 296 -32.29 -11.61 -13.32
CA ALA A 296 -33.68 -11.19 -13.50
C ALA A 296 -34.00 -10.88 -14.97
N GLU A 297 -33.06 -10.28 -15.72
CA GLU A 297 -33.20 -10.05 -17.17
C GLU A 297 -33.43 -11.37 -17.92
N ASN A 298 -32.73 -12.44 -17.54
CA ASN A 298 -32.88 -13.76 -18.15
C ASN A 298 -34.24 -14.41 -17.81
N VAL A 299 -34.66 -14.35 -16.54
CA VAL A 299 -35.87 -15.07 -16.06
C VAL A 299 -37.18 -14.31 -16.37
N TYR A 300 -37.14 -12.98 -16.29
CA TYR A 300 -38.32 -12.11 -16.40
C TYR A 300 -38.37 -11.28 -17.69
N SER A 301 -37.32 -11.27 -18.50
CA SER A 301 -37.00 -10.33 -19.60
C SER A 301 -36.36 -9.02 -19.14
N GLU A 302 -35.50 -8.45 -19.99
CA GLU A 302 -34.78 -7.19 -19.77
C GLU A 302 -35.72 -6.05 -19.35
N MET A 303 -36.82 -5.85 -20.07
CA MET A 303 -37.76 -4.76 -19.81
C MET A 303 -38.42 -4.88 -18.43
N LYS A 304 -38.82 -6.10 -18.02
CA LYS A 304 -39.41 -6.30 -16.69
C LYS A 304 -38.38 -6.16 -15.57
N ALA A 305 -37.16 -6.66 -15.76
CA ALA A 305 -36.10 -6.48 -14.79
C ALA A 305 -35.77 -5.00 -14.57
N TYR A 306 -35.75 -4.22 -15.66
CA TYR A 306 -35.62 -2.77 -15.62
C TYR A 306 -36.77 -2.10 -14.83
N GLU A 307 -38.04 -2.47 -15.10
CA GLU A 307 -39.20 -1.94 -14.37
C GLU A 307 -39.12 -2.24 -12.86
N TYR A 308 -38.71 -3.45 -12.48
CA TYR A 308 -38.51 -3.80 -11.06
C TYR A 308 -37.38 -2.99 -10.42
N LEU A 309 -36.28 -2.78 -11.15
CA LEU A 309 -35.15 -1.98 -10.69
C LEU A 309 -35.56 -0.52 -10.48
N GLU A 310 -36.23 0.09 -11.46
CA GLU A 310 -36.74 1.47 -11.40
C GLU A 310 -37.72 1.66 -10.23
N ALA A 311 -38.67 0.74 -10.07
CA ALA A 311 -39.62 0.76 -8.96
C ALA A 311 -38.94 0.62 -7.59
N THR A 312 -37.83 -0.14 -7.52
CA THR A 312 -37.04 -0.30 -6.30
C THR A 312 -36.28 0.98 -5.96
N LEU A 313 -35.54 1.52 -6.93
CA LEU A 313 -34.73 2.73 -6.74
C LEU A 313 -35.60 3.94 -6.32
N THR A 314 -36.83 4.03 -6.82
CA THR A 314 -37.77 5.11 -6.45
C THR A 314 -38.25 5.02 -5.00
N LYS A 315 -38.29 3.81 -4.40
CA LYS A 315 -38.75 3.59 -3.02
C LYS A 315 -37.63 3.70 -1.99
N VAL A 316 -36.38 3.55 -2.40
CA VAL A 316 -35.22 3.51 -1.51
C VAL A 316 -34.76 4.94 -1.21
N ALA A 317 -34.94 5.38 0.03
CA ALA A 317 -34.50 6.70 0.50
C ALA A 317 -33.01 6.71 0.89
N ILE A 318 -32.12 6.24 0.00
CA ILE A 318 -30.67 6.17 0.23
C ILE A 318 -29.94 6.76 -0.97
N PRO A 319 -29.78 8.10 -1.02
CA PRO A 319 -29.26 8.79 -2.21
C PRO A 319 -27.84 8.36 -2.61
N GLU A 320 -26.96 8.02 -1.66
CA GLU A 320 -25.58 7.64 -1.97
C GLU A 320 -25.51 6.30 -2.71
N VAL A 321 -26.39 5.35 -2.37
CA VAL A 321 -26.46 4.04 -3.03
C VAL A 321 -27.23 4.12 -4.34
N VAL A 322 -28.39 4.80 -4.32
CA VAL A 322 -29.23 4.98 -5.52
C VAL A 322 -28.50 5.80 -6.59
N GLY A 323 -27.73 6.81 -6.18
CA GLY A 323 -26.95 7.67 -7.07
C GLY A 323 -25.85 6.94 -7.84
N GLU A 324 -25.45 5.75 -7.40
CA GLU A 324 -24.48 4.90 -8.09
C GLU A 324 -25.14 3.92 -9.09
N VAL A 325 -26.48 3.86 -9.16
CA VAL A 325 -27.21 3.08 -10.16
C VAL A 325 -27.83 4.01 -11.18
N HIS A 326 -27.29 4.00 -12.40
CA HIS A 326 -27.74 4.87 -13.49
C HIS A 326 -28.72 4.14 -14.39
N LEU A 327 -29.91 4.71 -14.59
CA LEU A 327 -30.91 4.22 -15.53
C LEU A 327 -30.95 5.15 -16.75
N THR A 328 -30.67 4.63 -17.95
CA THR A 328 -30.69 5.41 -19.20
C THR A 328 -31.26 4.58 -20.35
N ASN A 329 -32.33 5.06 -20.98
CA ASN A 329 -32.91 4.46 -22.20
C ASN A 329 -33.17 2.94 -22.10
N GLY A 330 -33.74 2.47 -20.97
CA GLY A 330 -34.01 1.04 -20.77
C GLY A 330 -32.77 0.19 -20.47
N LYS A 331 -31.62 0.83 -20.23
CA LYS A 331 -30.38 0.20 -19.78
C LYS A 331 -30.04 0.71 -18.39
N TRP A 332 -29.27 -0.09 -17.67
CA TRP A 332 -28.78 0.26 -16.35
C TRP A 332 -27.27 0.05 -16.26
N GLU A 333 -26.63 0.78 -15.35
CA GLU A 333 -25.21 0.63 -15.02
C GLU A 333 -24.99 0.90 -13.53
N ILE A 334 -24.10 0.13 -12.90
CA ILE A 334 -23.65 0.39 -11.52
C ILE A 334 -22.26 1.00 -11.58
N THR A 335 -22.08 2.14 -10.93
CA THR A 335 -20.79 2.81 -10.80
C THR A 335 -19.94 2.13 -9.72
N TYR A 336 -18.74 1.70 -10.13
CA TYR A 336 -17.75 1.06 -9.25
C TYR A 336 -16.65 2.02 -8.77
N ALA A 337 -16.77 3.31 -9.10
CA ALA A 337 -15.81 4.32 -8.67
C ALA A 337 -15.75 4.38 -7.14
N SER A 338 -14.58 4.08 -6.56
CA SER A 338 -14.37 4.10 -5.12
C SER A 338 -14.19 5.50 -4.53
N ARG A 339 -14.15 6.54 -5.38
CA ARG A 339 -13.94 7.94 -5.00
C ARG A 339 -14.99 8.44 -4.01
N LEU A 340 -16.24 7.96 -4.14
CA LEU A 340 -17.32 8.29 -3.22
C LEU A 340 -17.08 7.76 -1.79
N HIS A 341 -16.14 6.83 -1.63
CA HIS A 341 -15.77 6.23 -0.36
C HIS A 341 -14.42 6.76 0.19
N GLU A 342 -13.83 7.77 -0.46
CA GLU A 342 -12.59 8.39 0.02
C GLU A 342 -12.86 9.22 1.28
N GLY A 343 -12.02 9.07 2.29
CA GLY A 343 -12.12 9.81 3.56
C GLY A 343 -13.25 9.38 4.51
N LEU A 344 -14.08 8.41 4.14
CA LEU A 344 -15.08 7.83 5.04
C LEU A 344 -14.43 6.91 6.06
N ASP A 345 -14.88 7.00 7.32
CA ASP A 345 -14.45 6.09 8.36
C ASP A 345 -15.07 4.67 8.20
N PRO A 346 -14.50 3.63 8.83
CA PRO A 346 -14.98 2.25 8.69
C PRO A 346 -16.44 2.05 9.09
N ARG A 347 -16.95 2.81 10.07
CA ARG A 347 -18.35 2.68 10.50
C ARG A 347 -19.27 3.16 9.40
N ARG A 348 -18.98 4.31 8.80
CA ARG A 348 -19.78 4.84 7.69
C ARG A 348 -19.73 3.92 6.46
N LEU A 349 -18.58 3.30 6.18
CA LEU A 349 -18.46 2.31 5.11
C LEU A 349 -19.35 1.08 5.36
N MET A 350 -19.45 0.62 6.61
CA MET A 350 -20.33 -0.50 6.96
C MET A 350 -21.82 -0.13 6.91
N GLU A 351 -22.19 1.12 7.18
CA GLU A 351 -23.55 1.62 6.96
C GLU A 351 -23.90 1.60 5.47
N LEU A 352 -23.01 2.08 4.60
CA LEU A 352 -23.19 2.02 3.14
C LEU A 352 -23.28 0.58 2.62
N TYR A 353 -22.49 -0.34 3.19
CA TYR A 353 -22.62 -1.76 2.90
C TYR A 353 -24.02 -2.30 3.23
N ALA A 354 -24.54 -2.00 4.42
CA ALA A 354 -25.88 -2.42 4.83
C ALA A 354 -26.97 -1.81 3.93
N ASP A 355 -26.79 -0.56 3.52
CA ASP A 355 -27.67 0.12 2.58
C ASP A 355 -27.70 -0.55 1.20
N TRP A 356 -26.54 -0.97 0.69
CA TRP A 356 -26.44 -1.78 -0.54
C TRP A 356 -27.14 -3.13 -0.40
N VAL A 357 -26.96 -3.83 0.73
CA VAL A 357 -27.65 -5.12 0.99
C VAL A 357 -29.16 -4.93 1.04
N LYS A 358 -29.61 -3.84 1.67
CA LYS A 358 -31.03 -3.48 1.74
C LYS A 358 -31.62 -3.17 0.37
N LEU A 359 -30.89 -2.46 -0.50
CA LEU A 359 -31.32 -2.22 -1.88
C LEU A 359 -31.50 -3.55 -2.64
N LEU A 360 -30.52 -4.45 -2.55
CA LEU A 360 -30.57 -5.77 -3.17
C LEU A 360 -31.77 -6.59 -2.65
N ALA A 361 -31.99 -6.62 -1.34
CA ALA A 361 -33.14 -7.30 -0.75
C ALA A 361 -34.48 -6.74 -1.22
N GLN A 362 -34.60 -5.41 -1.34
CA GLN A 362 -35.82 -4.77 -1.85
C GLN A 362 -36.07 -5.08 -3.33
N PHE A 363 -35.01 -5.11 -4.14
CA PHE A 363 -35.11 -5.50 -5.55
C PHE A 363 -35.63 -6.94 -5.68
N MET A 364 -35.02 -7.90 -5.00
CA MET A 364 -35.48 -9.30 -5.00
C MET A 364 -36.90 -9.42 -4.43
N GLY A 365 -37.23 -8.62 -3.42
CA GLY A 365 -38.57 -8.54 -2.85
C GLY A 365 -39.64 -8.04 -3.82
N ALA A 366 -39.27 -7.16 -4.77
CA ALA A 366 -40.16 -6.59 -5.78
C ALA A 366 -40.44 -7.53 -6.96
N LEU A 367 -39.62 -8.56 -7.18
CA LEU A 367 -39.80 -9.52 -8.27
C LEU A 367 -41.12 -10.29 -8.15
N ASP A 368 -41.71 -10.61 -9.32
CA ASP A 368 -42.91 -11.43 -9.42
C ASP A 368 -42.68 -12.83 -8.84
N LYS A 369 -43.52 -13.18 -7.86
CA LYS A 369 -43.37 -14.42 -7.09
C LYS A 369 -43.56 -15.66 -7.94
N THR A 370 -44.30 -15.60 -9.04
CA THR A 370 -44.58 -16.80 -9.86
C THR A 370 -43.32 -17.49 -10.42
N LYS A 371 -42.21 -16.74 -10.60
CA LYS A 371 -40.94 -17.28 -11.12
C LYS A 371 -39.79 -17.20 -10.11
N ILE A 372 -40.05 -16.85 -8.85
CA ILE A 372 -39.00 -16.58 -7.86
C ILE A 372 -38.10 -17.79 -7.59
N ARG A 373 -38.64 -19.01 -7.73
CA ARG A 373 -37.85 -20.24 -7.56
C ARG A 373 -36.80 -20.42 -8.66
N ALA A 374 -37.20 -20.26 -9.93
CA ALA A 374 -36.27 -20.31 -11.05
C ALA A 374 -35.21 -19.21 -10.95
N TYR A 375 -35.62 -18.01 -10.54
CA TYR A 375 -34.69 -16.92 -10.26
C TYR A 375 -33.68 -17.26 -9.15
N ALA A 376 -34.14 -17.82 -8.03
CA ALA A 376 -33.26 -18.18 -6.91
C ALA A 376 -32.27 -19.28 -7.28
N GLU A 377 -32.69 -20.27 -8.08
CA GLU A 377 -31.82 -21.33 -8.60
C GLU A 377 -30.71 -20.73 -9.50
N GLU A 378 -31.09 -19.94 -10.52
CA GLU A 378 -30.10 -19.30 -11.41
C GLU A 378 -29.16 -18.32 -10.67
N LEU A 379 -29.70 -17.58 -9.70
CA LEU A 379 -28.92 -16.63 -8.90
C LEU A 379 -27.89 -17.36 -8.03
N THR A 380 -28.29 -18.47 -7.41
CA THR A 380 -27.40 -19.28 -6.58
C THR A 380 -26.25 -19.84 -7.41
N ASP A 381 -26.53 -20.34 -8.61
CA ASP A 381 -25.51 -20.84 -9.54
C ASP A 381 -24.55 -19.72 -10.00
N ALA A 382 -25.10 -18.54 -10.29
CA ALA A 382 -24.30 -17.37 -10.69
C ALA A 382 -23.38 -16.87 -9.55
N TYR A 383 -23.90 -16.76 -8.32
CA TYR A 383 -23.12 -16.37 -7.15
C TYR A 383 -22.03 -17.40 -6.81
N SER A 384 -22.36 -18.68 -6.84
CA SER A 384 -21.40 -19.76 -6.62
C SER A 384 -20.26 -19.76 -7.64
N SER A 385 -20.61 -19.52 -8.91
CA SER A 385 -19.64 -19.52 -10.01
C SER A 385 -18.73 -18.30 -10.01
N TYR A 386 -19.18 -17.15 -9.50
CA TYR A 386 -18.46 -15.87 -9.59
C TYR A 386 -18.01 -15.32 -8.23
N LEU A 387 -18.93 -15.02 -7.31
CA LEU A 387 -18.62 -14.32 -6.06
C LEU A 387 -17.84 -15.21 -5.10
N LEU A 388 -18.29 -16.45 -4.89
CA LEU A 388 -17.67 -17.36 -3.91
C LEU A 388 -16.25 -17.80 -4.30
N LYS A 389 -15.91 -17.73 -5.60
CA LYS A 389 -14.55 -18.01 -6.08
C LYS A 389 -13.61 -16.80 -5.98
N ARG A 390 -14.17 -15.59 -5.85
CA ARG A 390 -13.44 -14.33 -5.92
C ARG A 390 -13.15 -13.73 -4.55
N TYR A 391 -14.10 -13.81 -3.63
CA TYR A 391 -14.02 -13.15 -2.32
C TYR A 391 -13.60 -14.11 -1.22
N THR A 392 -12.91 -13.58 -0.22
CA THR A 392 -12.52 -14.37 0.96
C THR A 392 -13.71 -14.58 1.90
N ALA A 393 -13.61 -15.56 2.80
CA ALA A 393 -14.63 -15.79 3.83
C ALA A 393 -14.88 -14.54 4.70
N ASP A 394 -13.84 -13.74 4.96
CA ASP A 394 -13.95 -12.49 5.73
C ASP A 394 -14.74 -11.40 4.98
N ASP A 395 -14.60 -11.34 3.66
CA ASP A 395 -15.36 -10.40 2.82
C ASP A 395 -16.83 -10.83 2.71
N LEU A 396 -17.14 -12.13 2.80
CA LEU A 396 -18.50 -12.66 2.71
C LEU A 396 -19.32 -12.50 4.00
N ARG A 397 -18.71 -12.09 5.12
CA ARG A 397 -19.43 -11.92 6.39
C ARG A 397 -20.50 -10.83 6.30
N GLY A 398 -21.72 -11.16 6.69
CA GLY A 398 -22.93 -10.35 6.55
C GLY A 398 -23.66 -10.59 5.22
N PHE A 399 -22.99 -11.16 4.20
CA PHE A 399 -23.60 -11.46 2.91
C PHE A 399 -24.58 -12.64 3.01
N GLU A 400 -24.43 -13.50 4.02
CA GLU A 400 -25.35 -14.59 4.34
C GLU A 400 -26.81 -14.13 4.55
N GLU A 401 -27.03 -12.86 4.92
CA GLU A 401 -28.38 -12.30 5.05
C GLU A 401 -29.17 -12.38 3.73
N ILE A 402 -28.49 -12.29 2.58
CA ILE A 402 -29.12 -12.40 1.26
C ILE A 402 -29.70 -13.80 1.04
N SER A 403 -29.00 -14.84 1.49
CA SER A 403 -29.49 -16.22 1.43
C SER A 403 -30.78 -16.36 2.25
N TYR A 404 -30.82 -15.79 3.46
CA TYR A 404 -32.01 -15.78 4.30
C TYR A 404 -33.19 -15.04 3.62
N TRP A 405 -32.92 -13.90 2.97
CA TRP A 405 -33.95 -13.16 2.23
C TRP A 405 -34.50 -13.93 1.03
N LEU A 406 -33.62 -14.62 0.28
CA LEU A 406 -34.04 -15.48 -0.83
C LEU A 406 -34.93 -16.62 -0.32
N GLU A 407 -34.52 -17.31 0.75
CA GLU A 407 -35.31 -18.37 1.38
C GLU A 407 -36.69 -17.88 1.82
N LEU A 408 -36.78 -16.74 2.51
CA LEU A 408 -38.06 -16.16 2.93
C LEU A 408 -39.01 -15.85 1.77
N ASN A 409 -38.46 -15.40 0.64
CA ASN A 409 -39.25 -15.09 -0.55
C ASN A 409 -39.67 -16.35 -1.33
N CYS A 410 -38.89 -17.43 -1.25
CA CYS A 410 -39.21 -18.71 -1.88
C CYS A 410 -40.18 -19.57 -1.06
N VAL A 411 -40.15 -19.48 0.28
CA VAL A 411 -40.97 -20.31 1.19
C VAL A 411 -42.38 -19.75 1.40
N ARG A 412 -42.61 -18.43 1.23
CA ARG A 412 -43.93 -17.80 1.39
C ARG A 412 -44.89 -18.01 0.20
N MET A 413 -44.74 -19.10 -0.55
CA MET A 413 -45.69 -19.53 -1.59
C MET A 413 -46.86 -20.29 -1.00
#